data_AF-A0A3A4RZM6-F1
#
_entry.id   AF-A0A3A4RZM6-F1
#
_cell.length_a   1.000
_cell.length_b   1.000
_cell.length_c   1.000
_cell.angle_alpha   90.00
_cell.angle_beta   90.00
_cell.angle_gamma   90.00
#
_symmetry.space_group_name_H-M   'P 1'
#
loop_
_entity.id
_entity.type
_entity.pdbx_description
1 polymer ?
#
loop_
_entity_poly.entity_id
_entity_poly.type
_entity_poly.pdbx_seq_one_letter_code
_entity_poly.pdbx_strand_id
1 'polypeptide(L)'
;MDRLATLKKLERIQELPTLPDIAMQVNRMLEEAETTIEGLAEMIKKDQAIVSRLLKLVNSAFFGMRSRVNTLSEAVVMLGFNSVRNVVVSISVIEAFS
;
A
#
# COMPACT_ATOMS: atom_id res chain seq x y z
N MET A 1 -13.06 -10.79 -13.88
CA MET A 1 -13.70 -9.48 -13.66
C MET A 1 -14.58 -9.19 -14.86
N ASP A 2 -15.86 -8.92 -14.65
CA ASP A 2 -16.80 -8.59 -15.74
C ASP A 2 -16.50 -7.17 -16.25
N ARG A 3 -16.10 -7.06 -17.53
CA ARG A 3 -15.71 -5.81 -18.18
C ARG A 3 -16.81 -4.75 -18.10
N LEU A 4 -18.07 -5.16 -18.22
CA LEU A 4 -19.22 -4.25 -18.16
C LEU A 4 -19.40 -3.64 -16.76
N ALA A 5 -19.14 -4.42 -15.71
CA ALA A 5 -19.20 -3.96 -14.33
C ALA A 5 -18.10 -2.93 -14.02
N THR A 6 -16.89 -3.13 -14.54
CA THR A 6 -15.78 -2.18 -14.36
C THR A 6 -16.04 -0.85 -15.07
N LEU A 7 -16.55 -0.90 -16.32
CA LEU A 7 -16.88 0.32 -17.08
C LEU A 7 -18.01 1.13 -16.41
N LYS A 8 -19.05 0.45 -15.91
CA LYS A 8 -20.12 1.12 -15.12
C LYS A 8 -19.62 1.80 -13.84
N LYS A 9 -18.57 1.27 -13.21
CA LYS A 9 -17.94 1.93 -12.05
C LYS A 9 -17.16 3.17 -12.46
N LEU A 10 -16.41 3.09 -13.57
CA LEU A 10 -15.68 4.22 -14.14
C LEU A 10 -16.61 5.37 -14.54
N GLU A 11 -17.75 5.08 -15.15
CA GLU A 11 -18.77 6.08 -15.53
C GLU A 11 -19.39 6.83 -14.33
N ARG A 12 -19.28 6.29 -13.11
CA ARG A 12 -19.79 6.91 -11.88
C ARG A 12 -18.78 7.81 -11.18
N ILE A 13 -17.52 7.80 -11.61
CA ILE A 13 -16.47 8.67 -11.06
C ILE A 13 -16.73 10.07 -11.63
N GLN A 14 -17.42 10.91 -10.85
CA GLN A 14 -17.69 12.30 -11.24
C GLN A 14 -16.47 13.20 -11.04
N GLU A 15 -15.66 12.90 -10.02
CA GLU A 15 -14.41 13.59 -9.72
C GLU A 15 -13.35 12.56 -9.32
N LEU A 16 -12.10 12.79 -9.73
CA LEU A 16 -10.99 11.93 -9.33
C LEU A 16 -10.70 12.16 -7.84
N PRO A 17 -10.66 11.10 -7.02
CA PRO A 17 -10.33 11.22 -5.61
C PRO A 17 -8.89 11.69 -5.45
N THR A 18 -8.65 12.51 -4.43
CA THR A 18 -7.29 12.89 -4.04
C THR A 18 -6.55 11.67 -3.48
N LEU A 19 -5.26 11.56 -3.78
CA LEU A 19 -4.44 10.50 -3.21
C LEU A 19 -4.32 10.71 -1.69
N PRO A 20 -4.52 9.67 -0.86
CA PRO A 20 -4.33 9.77 0.58
C PRO A 20 -2.95 10.30 0.98
N ASP A 21 -2.91 11.14 2.02
CA ASP A 21 -1.70 11.81 2.51
C ASP A 21 -0.57 10.84 2.84
N ILE A 22 -0.91 9.64 3.31
CA ILE A 22 0.05 8.60 3.67
C ILE A 22 0.81 8.06 2.45
N ALA A 23 0.15 7.89 1.30
CA ALA A 23 0.84 7.46 0.07
C ALA A 23 1.79 8.55 -0.43
N MET A 24 1.40 9.82 -0.31
CA MET A 24 2.28 10.96 -0.63
C MET A 24 3.47 11.07 0.32
N GLN A 25 3.27 10.83 1.62
CA GLN A 25 4.35 10.85 2.61
C GLN A 25 5.32 9.68 2.40
N VAL A 26 4.82 8.47 2.17
CA VAL A 26 5.65 7.31 1.84
C VAL A 26 6.48 7.55 0.57
N ASN A 27 5.88 8.14 -0.47
CA ASN A 27 6.63 8.54 -1.67
C ASN A 27 7.76 9.50 -1.35
N ARG A 28 7.48 10.58 -0.62
CA ARG A 28 8.49 11.58 -0.24
C ARG A 28 9.62 10.99 0.57
N MET A 29 9.32 10.19 1.60
CA MET A 29 10.34 9.52 2.39
C MET A 29 11.25 8.67 1.51
N LEU A 30 10.69 7.89 0.59
CA LEU A 30 11.49 7.01 -0.27
C LEU A 30 12.28 7.72 -1.37
N GLU A 31 12.03 9.01 -1.59
CA GLU A 31 12.87 9.87 -2.43
C GLU A 31 14.06 10.45 -1.64
N GLU A 32 14.00 10.45 -0.31
CA GLU A 32 15.10 10.86 0.57
C GLU A 32 16.12 9.74 0.74
N ALA A 33 17.42 10.05 0.62
CA ALA A 33 18.50 9.07 0.67
C ALA A 33 18.67 8.37 2.03
N GLU A 34 18.06 8.90 3.10
CA GLU A 34 18.28 8.49 4.49
C GLU A 34 17.06 7.79 5.11
N THR A 35 16.10 7.32 4.31
CA THR A 35 14.92 6.63 4.88
C THR A 35 15.28 5.29 5.52
N THR A 36 14.90 5.16 6.78
CA THR A 36 15.07 3.94 7.58
C THR A 36 13.84 3.05 7.54
N ILE A 37 14.04 1.76 7.83
CA ILE A 37 12.95 0.77 7.92
C ILE A 37 11.97 1.18 9.01
N GLU A 38 12.48 1.58 10.16
CA GLU A 38 11.71 2.03 11.32
C GLU A 38 10.93 3.30 10.99
N GLY A 39 11.57 4.27 10.33
CA GLY A 39 10.93 5.52 9.91
C GLY A 39 9.75 5.26 8.98
N LEU A 40 9.95 4.43 7.95
CA LEU A 40 8.86 4.06 7.03
C LEU A 40 7.75 3.29 7.76
N ALA A 41 8.10 2.34 8.62
CA ALA A 41 7.15 1.56 9.39
C ALA A 41 6.30 2.48 10.31
N GLU A 42 6.91 3.41 11.04
CA GLU A 42 6.19 4.38 11.88
C GLU A 42 5.29 5.31 11.06
N MET A 43 5.72 5.71 9.87
CA MET A 43 4.87 6.50 8.98
C MET A 43 3.62 5.70 8.56
N ILE A 44 3.79 4.45 8.12
CA ILE A 44 2.67 3.62 7.68
C ILE A 44 1.75 3.25 8.85
N LYS A 45 2.28 3.06 10.07
CA LYS A 45 1.49 2.76 11.29
C LYS A 45 0.44 3.80 11.64
N LYS A 46 0.56 5.03 11.14
CA LYS A 46 -0.45 6.08 11.35
C LYS A 46 -1.81 5.72 10.76
N ASP A 47 -1.85 4.80 9.79
CA ASP A 47 -3.09 4.27 9.22
C ASP A 47 -3.19 2.75 9.42
N GLN A 48 -3.98 2.34 10.42
CA GLN A 48 -4.17 0.94 10.75
C GLN A 48 -4.91 0.14 9.66
N ALA A 49 -5.75 0.79 8.84
CA ALA A 49 -6.43 0.12 7.74
C ALA A 49 -5.42 -0.28 6.66
N ILE A 50 -4.50 0.62 6.32
CA ILE A 50 -3.41 0.33 5.38
C ILE A 50 -2.47 -0.75 5.95
N VAL A 51 -2.10 -0.69 7.23
CA VAL A 51 -1.28 -1.73 7.87
C VAL A 51 -1.90 -3.11 7.70
N SER A 52 -3.19 -3.24 8.02
CA SER A 52 -3.90 -4.51 7.93
C SER A 52 -3.94 -5.05 6.49
N ARG A 53 -4.28 -4.19 5.54
CA ARG A 53 -4.34 -4.55 4.11
C ARG A 53 -2.96 -4.91 3.56
N LEU A 54 -1.92 -4.17 3.95
CA LEU A 54 -0.54 -4.44 3.57
C LEU A 54 -0.11 -5.81 4.08
N LEU A 55 -0.21 -6.08 5.38
CA LEU A 55 0.18 -7.37 5.94
C LEU A 55 -0.63 -8.52 5.31
N LYS A 56 -1.93 -8.33 5.05
CA LYS A 56 -2.74 -9.32 4.34
C LYS A 56 -2.23 -9.59 2.92
N LEU A 57 -1.85 -8.54 2.19
CA LEU A 57 -1.33 -8.68 0.84
C LEU A 57 0.06 -9.35 0.84
N VAL A 58 0.95 -8.94 1.74
CA VAL A 58 2.29 -9.56 1.90
C VAL A 58 2.20 -11.04 2.24
N ASN A 59 1.23 -11.44 3.07
CA ASN A 59 0.97 -12.84 3.39
C ASN A 59 0.13 -13.59 2.34
N SER A 60 -0.19 -12.97 1.20
CA SER A 60 -0.95 -13.63 0.14
C SER A 60 -0.08 -14.59 -0.66
N ALA A 61 -0.74 -15.51 -1.38
CA ALA A 61 -0.08 -16.45 -2.28
C ALA A 61 0.76 -15.76 -3.37
N PHE A 62 0.47 -14.49 -3.69
CA PHE A 62 1.23 -13.71 -4.69
C PHE A 62 2.70 -13.56 -4.31
N PHE A 63 2.99 -13.28 -3.03
CA PHE A 63 4.37 -13.12 -2.56
C PHE A 63 4.99 -14.45 -2.13
N GLY A 64 4.18 -15.49 -1.84
CA GLY A 64 4.68 -16.84 -1.60
C GLY A 64 5.58 -16.96 -0.35
N MET A 65 5.34 -16.15 0.66
CA MET A 65 6.14 -16.12 1.89
C MET A 65 6.10 -17.49 2.61
N ARG A 66 7.28 -17.98 3.03
CA ARG A 66 7.42 -19.27 3.73
C ARG A 66 6.91 -19.21 5.18
N SER A 67 6.98 -18.04 5.79
CA SER A 67 6.51 -17.75 7.14
C SER A 67 5.59 -16.55 7.13
N ARG A 68 4.72 -16.46 8.15
CA ARG A 68 3.81 -15.34 8.29
C ARG A 68 4.57 -14.07 8.70
N VAL A 69 4.36 -13.00 7.95
CA VAL A 69 4.86 -11.64 8.24
C VAL A 69 3.88 -10.95 9.17
N ASN A 70 4.35 -10.50 10.34
CA ASN A 70 3.51 -9.92 11.39
C ASN A 70 3.76 -8.42 11.59
N THR A 71 4.92 -7.91 11.18
CA THR A 71 5.28 -6.50 11.35
C THR A 71 5.61 -5.80 10.04
N LEU A 72 5.48 -4.47 10.03
CA LEU A 72 5.86 -3.67 8.87
C LEU A 72 7.37 -3.72 8.62
N SER A 73 8.18 -3.72 9.68
CA SER A 73 9.63 -3.84 9.54
C SER A 73 10.01 -5.17 8.88
N GLU A 74 9.39 -6.29 9.27
CA GLU A 74 9.56 -7.58 8.58
C GLU A 74 9.15 -7.49 7.10
N ALA A 75 8.01 -6.85 6.80
CA ALA A 75 7.55 -6.68 5.42
C ALA A 75 8.54 -5.86 4.58
N VAL A 76 9.11 -4.78 5.14
CA VAL A 76 10.13 -3.95 4.47
C VAL A 76 11.42 -4.74 4.27
N VAL A 77 11.88 -5.50 5.27
CA VAL A 77 13.09 -6.35 5.16
C VAL A 77 12.92 -7.41 4.06
N MET A 78 11.75 -8.06 4.00
CA MET A 78 11.53 -9.15 3.04
C MET A 78 11.28 -8.66 1.61
N LEU A 79 10.57 -7.54 1.44
CA LEU A 79 10.13 -7.06 0.12
C LEU A 79 10.98 -5.91 -0.43
N GLY A 80 11.68 -5.20 0.44
CA GLY A 80 12.35 -3.93 0.13
C GLY A 80 11.40 -2.74 0.06
N PHE A 81 11.98 -1.54 0.13
CA PHE A 81 11.27 -0.27 0.13
C PHE A 81 10.34 -0.06 -1.07
N ASN A 82 10.82 -0.35 -2.29
CA ASN A 82 10.04 -0.15 -3.51
C ASN A 82 8.78 -1.03 -3.58
N SER A 83 8.87 -2.27 -3.12
CA SER A 83 7.72 -3.16 -3.09
C SER A 83 6.68 -2.68 -2.07
N VAL A 84 7.13 -2.26 -0.88
CA VAL A 84 6.25 -1.70 0.14
C VAL A 84 5.56 -0.43 -0.35
N ARG A 85 6.29 0.46 -1.03
CA ARG A 85 5.74 1.64 -1.70
C ARG A 85 4.60 1.28 -2.66
N ASN A 86 4.87 0.33 -3.56
CA ASN A 86 3.89 -0.10 -4.56
C ASN A 86 2.63 -0.68 -3.91
N VAL A 87 2.79 -1.44 -2.82
CA VAL A 87 1.68 -1.97 -2.04
C VAL A 87 0.87 -0.85 -1.40
N VAL A 88 1.51 0.10 -0.72
CA VAL A 88 0.83 1.25 -0.09
C VAL A 88 0.07 2.07 -1.11
N VAL A 89 0.69 2.40 -2.25
CA VAL A 89 0.04 3.14 -3.34
C VAL A 89 -1.13 2.35 -3.91
N SER A 90 -0.98 1.05 -4.16
CA SER A 90 -2.07 0.23 -4.69
C SER A 90 -3.26 0.16 -3.74
N ILE A 91 -3.01 0.00 -2.44
CA ILE A 91 -4.06 0.02 -1.41
C ILE A 91 -4.76 1.37 -1.40
N SER A 92 -3.99 2.46 -1.43
CA SER A 92 -4.52 3.83 -1.39
C SER A 92 -5.38 4.16 -2.61
N VAL A 93 -4.97 3.70 -3.81
CA VAL A 93 -5.78 3.81 -5.03
C VAL A 93 -7.07 3.01 -4.88
N ILE A 94 -7.00 1.77 -4.41
CA ILE A 94 -8.22 0.96 -4.21
C ILE A 94 -9.18 1.65 -3.25
N GLU A 95 -8.71 2.19 -2.13
CA GLU A 95 -9.55 2.93 -1.18
C GLU A 95 -10.16 4.20 -1.79
N ALA A 96 -9.40 4.94 -2.59
CA ALA A 96 -9.88 6.15 -3.25
C ALA A 96 -11.05 5.89 -4.22
N PHE A 97 -11.10 4.70 -4.84
CA PHE A 97 -12.13 4.30 -5.81
C PHE A 97 -13.14 3.26 -5.26
N SER A 98 -13.10 2.95 -3.96
CA SER A 98 -14.03 2.01 -3.30
C SER A 98 -15.34 2.69 -2.91
#